data_AF-E4Y552-F1
#
_entry.id   AF-E4Y552-F1
#
_cell.length_a   1.000
_cell.length_b   1.000
_cell.length_c   1.000
_cell.angle_alpha   90.00
_cell.angle_beta   90.00
_cell.angle_gamma   90.00
#
_symmetry.space_group_name_H-M   'P 1'
#
loop_
_entity.id
_entity.type
_entity.pdbx_description
1 polymer ?
#
loop_
_entity_poly.entity_id
_entity_poly.type
_entity_poly.pdbx_seq_one_letter_code
_entity_poly.pdbx_strand_id
1 'polypeptide(L)'
;MDIDGPAPHPGPDGPGLAHGAAGDQKPPPPIELPPNNSIYINNISEKIKIQTLLTELQAIFEQFGNILEIHAKKNLRMRGQAFIVFEEVESAQKAVNSMQGFPFHDKKMRIAFAKRDSDLIAKKKGTFVEKDRSKKDKKKKKKKDKKVNPMQAMMSMMNPQMMMQMQKMMAQGGMQGGMNMQAMAKMMPQMQANMQKMMTQMQGGGAPAAVPGVAPGAAVPLPSAVPAPNMGLPEGKFGSNNIIFVQDLPEEVDEKMLTALFNQFDNFMEVRMAPSKTGRAAFIEYTNERSAANAKDTLQGFKVTPTTQLKITFAKK
;
A
#
# COMPACT_ATOMS: atom_id res chain seq x y z
N MET A 1 23.38 -70.23 56.09
CA MET A 1 22.36 -70.98 55.34
C MET A 1 21.16 -70.91 56.28
N ASP A 2 20.15 -70.07 56.07
CA ASP A 2 19.54 -69.68 54.81
C ASP A 2 18.95 -68.27 54.86
N ILE A 3 18.94 -67.66 53.68
CA ILE A 3 18.41 -66.36 53.32
C ILE A 3 16.92 -66.59 53.00
N ASP A 4 16.01 -65.89 53.67
CA ASP A 4 14.69 -65.62 53.10
C ASP A 4 14.15 -64.30 53.69
N GLY A 5 13.95 -63.32 52.81
CA GLY A 5 13.60 -61.95 53.16
C GLY A 5 12.08 -61.74 53.28
N PRO A 6 11.61 -60.85 54.17
CA PRO A 6 10.21 -60.47 54.19
C PRO A 6 9.86 -59.54 53.01
N ALA A 7 8.73 -59.83 52.38
CA ALA A 7 8.14 -59.08 51.29
C ALA A 7 7.90 -57.59 51.62
N PRO A 8 8.13 -56.65 50.68
CA PRO A 8 7.64 -55.29 50.80
C PRO A 8 6.20 -55.17 50.32
N HIS A 9 5.33 -54.68 51.21
CA HIS A 9 4.01 -54.17 50.89
C HIS A 9 4.10 -52.89 50.03
N PRO A 10 3.11 -52.63 49.16
CA PRO A 10 3.10 -51.50 48.22
C PRO A 10 2.95 -50.16 48.95
N GLY A 11 3.79 -49.20 48.57
CA GLY A 11 3.68 -47.80 48.99
C GLY A 11 2.44 -47.10 48.43
N PRO A 12 2.06 -45.94 48.99
CA PRO A 12 0.85 -45.22 48.62
C PRO A 12 0.96 -44.60 47.23
N ASP A 13 -0.09 -44.77 46.44
CA ASP A 13 -0.35 -44.11 45.18
C ASP A 13 -0.21 -42.58 45.33
N GLY A 14 0.89 -42.04 44.82
CA GLY A 14 0.99 -40.62 44.50
C GLY A 14 0.24 -40.36 43.19
N PRO A 15 -0.56 -39.29 43.09
CA PRO A 15 -1.18 -38.92 41.82
C PRO A 15 -0.06 -38.51 40.85
N GLY A 16 0.19 -39.38 39.87
CA GLY A 16 1.07 -39.11 38.75
C GLY A 16 0.62 -37.82 38.06
N LEU A 17 1.51 -36.83 38.04
CA LEU A 17 1.44 -35.67 37.18
C LEU A 17 1.46 -36.17 35.74
N ALA A 18 0.27 -36.39 35.19
CA ALA A 18 0.05 -36.60 33.78
C ALA A 18 0.67 -35.40 33.04
N HIS A 19 1.78 -35.67 32.36
CA HIS A 19 2.31 -34.79 31.35
C HIS A 19 1.22 -34.67 30.29
N GLY A 20 0.46 -33.58 30.36
CA GLY A 20 -0.45 -33.17 29.30
C GLY A 20 0.38 -33.08 28.03
N ALA A 21 0.16 -34.06 27.14
CA ALA A 21 0.67 -34.06 25.79
C ALA A 21 0.37 -32.68 25.20
N ALA A 22 1.44 -31.94 24.91
CA ALA A 22 1.38 -30.76 24.08
C ALA A 22 0.63 -31.19 22.82
N GLY A 23 -0.60 -30.70 22.67
CA GLY A 23 -1.38 -30.96 21.47
C GLY A 23 -0.54 -30.52 20.28
N ASP A 24 -0.25 -31.47 19.41
CA ASP A 24 0.18 -31.24 18.04
C ASP A 24 -0.85 -30.33 17.37
N GLN A 25 -0.73 -29.03 17.59
CA GLN A 25 -1.27 -28.04 16.68
C GLN A 25 -0.41 -28.16 15.43
N LYS A 26 -0.80 -29.12 14.58
CA LYS A 26 -0.40 -29.17 13.18
C LYS A 26 -0.46 -27.71 12.69
N PRO A 27 0.63 -27.16 12.14
CA PRO A 27 0.62 -25.79 11.65
C PRO A 27 -0.60 -25.62 10.75
N PRO A 28 -1.32 -24.48 10.82
CA PRO A 28 -2.51 -24.28 10.03
C PRO A 28 -2.20 -24.68 8.59
N PRO A 29 -3.07 -25.50 7.95
CA PRO A 29 -2.81 -25.97 6.60
C PRO A 29 -2.46 -24.74 5.74
N PRO A 30 -1.42 -24.82 4.90
CA PRO A 30 -1.13 -23.77 3.95
C PRO A 30 -2.44 -23.41 3.26
N ILE A 31 -2.75 -22.12 3.15
CA ILE A 31 -3.95 -21.67 2.44
C ILE A 31 -3.78 -22.11 0.97
N GLU A 32 -4.25 -23.31 0.65
CA GLU A 32 -4.25 -23.87 -0.69
C GLU A 32 -5.29 -23.09 -1.47
N LEU A 33 -4.82 -22.04 -2.13
CA LEU A 33 -5.63 -21.27 -3.06
C LEU A 33 -6.14 -22.22 -4.15
N PRO A 34 -7.40 -22.05 -4.60
CA PRO A 34 -7.95 -22.90 -5.64
C PRO A 34 -7.08 -22.80 -6.91
N PRO A 35 -7.01 -23.87 -7.72
CA PRO A 35 -6.27 -23.86 -8.97
C PRO A 35 -6.65 -22.67 -9.85
N ASN A 36 -5.64 -22.00 -10.39
CA ASN A 36 -5.79 -20.80 -11.21
C ASN A 36 -4.83 -20.89 -12.40
N ASN A 37 -5.22 -20.33 -13.55
CA ASN A 37 -4.35 -20.18 -14.73
C ASN A 37 -3.09 -19.35 -14.41
N SER A 38 -3.19 -18.45 -13.43
CA SER A 38 -2.09 -17.59 -13.01
C SER A 38 -1.43 -18.14 -11.75
N ILE A 39 -0.10 -18.26 -11.79
CA ILE A 39 0.72 -18.56 -10.61
C ILE A 39 1.40 -17.29 -10.11
N TYR A 40 1.57 -17.23 -8.80
CA TYR A 40 2.32 -16.22 -8.07
C TYR A 40 3.62 -16.83 -7.59
N ILE A 41 4.73 -16.14 -7.87
CA ILE A 41 6.07 -16.53 -7.43
C ILE A 41 6.60 -15.43 -6.52
N ASN A 42 7.04 -15.79 -5.32
CA ASN A 42 7.76 -14.92 -4.42
C ASN A 42 9.10 -15.52 -3.98
N ASN A 43 9.83 -14.74 -3.18
CA ASN A 43 11.18 -15.06 -2.75
C ASN A 43 12.22 -15.08 -3.90
N ILE A 44 11.98 -14.38 -5.00
CA ILE A 44 12.93 -14.24 -6.11
C ILE A 44 14.03 -13.22 -5.73
N SER A 45 15.24 -13.37 -6.28
CA SER A 45 16.32 -12.39 -6.11
C SER A 45 16.01 -11.04 -6.75
N GLU A 46 16.17 -9.95 -6.00
CA GLU A 46 15.90 -8.59 -6.47
C GLU A 46 17.03 -7.99 -7.34
N LYS A 47 18.21 -8.61 -7.27
CA LYS A 47 19.44 -8.13 -7.95
C LYS A 47 19.31 -8.24 -9.47
N ILE A 48 18.56 -9.23 -9.96
CA ILE A 48 18.40 -9.55 -11.38
C ILE A 48 17.67 -8.42 -12.11
N LYS A 49 18.13 -8.01 -13.29
CA LYS A 49 17.43 -7.01 -14.13
C LYS A 49 16.07 -7.55 -14.58
N ILE A 50 15.08 -6.66 -14.70
CA ILE A 50 13.69 -7.12 -14.91
C ILE A 50 13.51 -7.90 -16.21
N GLN A 51 14.18 -7.47 -17.28
CA GLN A 51 14.07 -8.10 -18.59
C GLN A 51 14.69 -9.50 -18.58
N THR A 52 15.88 -9.64 -17.98
CA THR A 52 16.54 -10.93 -17.74
C THR A 52 15.67 -11.86 -16.90
N LEU A 53 15.07 -11.35 -15.81
CA LEU A 53 14.16 -12.13 -14.97
C LEU A 53 12.97 -12.68 -15.78
N LEU A 54 12.35 -11.86 -16.64
CA LEU A 54 11.24 -12.30 -17.48
C LEU A 54 11.68 -13.40 -18.46
N THR A 55 12.82 -13.23 -19.12
CA THR A 55 13.36 -14.22 -20.07
C THR A 55 13.68 -15.55 -19.38
N GLU A 56 14.31 -15.52 -18.21
CA GLU A 56 14.66 -16.73 -17.45
C GLU A 56 13.42 -17.44 -16.92
N LEU A 57 12.45 -16.70 -16.37
CA LEU A 57 11.18 -17.28 -15.94
C LEU A 57 10.43 -17.89 -17.13
N GLN A 58 10.43 -17.25 -18.29
CA GLN A 58 9.82 -17.81 -19.49
C GLN A 58 10.48 -19.13 -19.88
N ALA A 59 11.81 -19.15 -20.02
CA ALA A 59 12.55 -20.34 -20.42
C ALA A 59 12.33 -21.54 -19.47
N ILE A 60 12.23 -21.28 -18.17
CA ILE A 60 11.98 -22.33 -17.18
C ILE A 60 10.53 -22.80 -17.22
N PHE A 61 9.55 -21.89 -17.29
CA PHE A 61 8.14 -22.26 -17.09
C PHE A 61 7.42 -22.67 -18.38
N GLU A 62 7.96 -22.36 -19.55
CA GLU A 62 7.39 -22.74 -20.86
C GLU A 62 7.28 -24.26 -21.02
N GLN A 63 8.14 -25.03 -20.34
CA GLN A 63 8.08 -26.50 -20.35
C GLN A 63 6.78 -27.08 -19.77
N PHE A 64 6.05 -26.33 -18.93
CA PHE A 64 4.80 -26.79 -18.32
C PHE A 64 3.57 -26.49 -19.19
N GLY A 65 3.71 -25.57 -20.15
CA GLY A 65 2.66 -25.21 -21.10
C GLY A 65 2.77 -23.77 -21.61
N ASN A 66 1.83 -23.40 -22.47
CA ASN A 66 1.82 -22.10 -23.13
C ASN A 66 1.63 -20.95 -22.12
N ILE A 67 2.55 -19.98 -22.14
CA ILE A 67 2.52 -18.79 -21.28
C ILE A 67 1.93 -17.63 -22.07
N LEU A 68 0.87 -17.02 -21.53
CA LEU A 68 0.22 -15.84 -22.12
C LEU A 68 0.92 -14.54 -21.73
N GLU A 69 1.29 -14.38 -20.45
CA GLU A 69 1.95 -13.17 -19.94
C GLU A 69 2.78 -13.47 -18.69
N ILE A 70 3.92 -12.81 -18.57
CA ILE A 70 4.70 -12.75 -17.33
C ILE A 70 4.75 -11.31 -16.83
N HIS A 71 4.36 -11.11 -15.59
CA HIS A 71 4.31 -9.80 -14.95
C HIS A 71 5.24 -9.74 -13.74
N ALA A 72 6.33 -8.97 -13.85
CA ALA A 72 7.23 -8.69 -12.75
C ALA A 72 7.61 -7.21 -12.73
N LYS A 73 7.89 -6.64 -11.56
CA LYS A 73 8.29 -5.23 -11.41
C LYS A 73 9.32 -5.07 -10.29
N LYS A 74 10.23 -4.11 -10.42
CA LYS A 74 11.24 -3.78 -9.39
C LYS A 74 10.79 -2.76 -8.34
N ASN A 75 9.53 -2.34 -8.35
CA ASN A 75 9.07 -1.38 -7.35
C ASN A 75 9.02 -2.03 -5.96
N LEU A 76 9.03 -1.21 -4.91
CA LEU A 76 9.10 -1.69 -3.52
C LEU A 76 8.02 -2.72 -3.18
N ARG A 77 6.85 -2.64 -3.84
CA ARG A 77 5.70 -3.52 -3.59
C ARG A 77 5.76 -4.85 -4.36
N MET A 78 6.50 -4.93 -5.46
CA MET A 78 6.51 -6.08 -6.38
C MET A 78 7.91 -6.68 -6.58
N ARG A 79 8.96 -6.05 -6.06
CA ARG A 79 10.32 -6.57 -6.15
C ARG A 79 10.38 -7.95 -5.48
N GLY A 80 11.13 -8.87 -6.08
CA GLY A 80 11.22 -10.25 -5.62
C GLY A 80 9.95 -11.08 -5.86
N GLN A 81 9.01 -10.55 -6.65
CA GLN A 81 7.74 -11.20 -6.98
C GLN A 81 7.47 -11.19 -8.49
N ALA A 82 6.79 -12.23 -8.96
CA ALA A 82 6.35 -12.37 -10.34
C ALA A 82 4.98 -13.07 -10.42
N PHE A 83 4.25 -12.79 -11.49
CA PHE A 83 3.07 -13.54 -11.88
C PHE A 83 3.32 -14.15 -13.26
N ILE A 84 2.99 -15.43 -13.42
CA ILE A 84 3.03 -16.12 -14.72
C ILE A 84 1.61 -16.57 -15.02
N VAL A 85 1.09 -16.17 -16.18
CA VAL A 85 -0.26 -16.50 -16.64
C VAL A 85 -0.15 -17.56 -17.72
N PHE A 86 -0.58 -18.77 -17.40
CA PHE A 86 -0.70 -19.85 -18.38
C PHE A 86 -2.01 -19.76 -19.14
N GLU A 87 -2.04 -20.39 -20.31
CA GLU A 87 -3.29 -20.63 -21.02
C GLU A 87 -4.17 -21.62 -20.26
N GLU A 88 -3.59 -22.76 -19.85
CA GLU A 88 -4.31 -23.84 -19.17
C GLU A 88 -4.05 -23.87 -17.66
N VAL A 89 -5.09 -24.21 -16.88
CA VAL A 89 -4.97 -24.36 -15.41
C VAL A 89 -4.09 -25.55 -15.03
N GLU A 90 -4.12 -26.63 -15.83
CA GLU A 90 -3.31 -27.81 -15.58
C GLU A 90 -1.82 -27.52 -15.69
N SER A 91 -1.40 -26.68 -16.63
CA SER A 91 -0.02 -26.22 -16.78
C SER A 91 0.44 -25.45 -15.54
N ALA A 92 -0.41 -24.57 -15.01
CA ALA A 92 -0.16 -23.87 -13.76
C ALA A 92 -0.02 -24.84 -12.59
N GLN A 93 -0.88 -25.86 -12.49
CA GLN A 93 -0.80 -26.88 -11.43
C GLN A 93 0.50 -27.70 -11.50
N LYS A 94 0.90 -28.14 -12.70
CA LYS A 94 2.18 -28.84 -12.91
C LYS A 94 3.36 -27.97 -12.49
N ALA A 95 3.34 -26.69 -12.88
CA ALA A 95 4.37 -25.73 -12.52
C ALA A 95 4.47 -25.53 -11.00
N VAL A 96 3.34 -25.37 -10.29
CA VAL A 96 3.32 -25.23 -8.82
C VAL A 96 3.92 -26.47 -8.15
N ASN A 97 3.55 -27.67 -8.59
CA ASN A 97 3.99 -28.92 -7.97
C ASN A 97 5.48 -29.20 -8.22
N SER A 98 5.96 -28.97 -9.45
CA SER A 98 7.32 -29.33 -9.85
C SER A 98 8.37 -28.29 -9.49
N MET A 99 8.01 -27.00 -9.43
CA MET A 99 8.96 -25.90 -9.23
C MET A 99 8.95 -25.32 -7.82
N GLN A 100 8.16 -25.91 -6.91
CA GLN A 100 8.11 -25.45 -5.53
C GLN A 100 9.49 -25.57 -4.86
N GLY A 101 10.00 -24.46 -4.31
CA GLY A 101 11.29 -24.44 -3.63
C GLY A 101 12.50 -24.56 -4.56
N PHE A 102 12.32 -24.51 -5.89
CA PHE A 102 13.40 -24.63 -6.85
C PHE A 102 14.45 -23.52 -6.63
N PRO A 103 15.75 -23.84 -6.56
CA PRO A 103 16.81 -22.83 -6.47
C PRO A 103 16.85 -21.97 -7.72
N PHE A 104 16.66 -20.67 -7.57
CA PHE A 104 16.72 -19.68 -8.65
C PHE A 104 17.60 -18.52 -8.23
N HIS A 105 18.81 -18.49 -8.80
CA HIS A 105 19.93 -17.66 -8.32
C HIS A 105 20.24 -17.95 -6.85
N ASP A 106 20.36 -16.92 -6.01
CA ASP A 106 20.72 -17.02 -4.59
C ASP A 106 19.54 -17.36 -3.68
N LYS A 107 18.35 -17.65 -4.22
CA LYS A 107 17.13 -17.86 -3.43
C LYS A 107 16.31 -19.04 -3.95
N LYS A 108 15.60 -19.74 -3.06
CA LYS A 108 14.63 -20.77 -3.43
C LYS A 108 13.29 -20.11 -3.74
N MET A 109 12.80 -20.25 -4.96
CA MET A 109 11.52 -19.65 -5.32
C MET A 109 10.37 -20.35 -4.60
N ARG A 110 9.36 -19.57 -4.23
CA ARG A 110 8.13 -20.06 -3.61
C ARG A 110 6.97 -19.77 -4.55
N ILE A 111 6.17 -20.77 -4.82
CA ILE A 111 5.12 -20.71 -5.84
C ILE A 111 3.77 -21.05 -5.19
N ALA A 112 2.75 -20.28 -5.55
CA ALA A 112 1.37 -20.52 -5.18
C ALA A 112 0.45 -20.14 -6.34
N PHE A 113 -0.81 -20.54 -6.31
CA PHE A 113 -1.80 -19.98 -7.23
C PHE A 113 -2.06 -18.50 -6.96
N ALA A 114 -2.41 -17.75 -7.99
CA ALA A 114 -2.84 -16.37 -7.83
C ALA A 114 -4.20 -16.31 -7.13
N LYS A 115 -4.37 -15.34 -6.23
CA LYS A 115 -5.62 -15.11 -5.49
C LYS A 115 -6.79 -14.66 -6.37
N ARG A 116 -6.49 -14.12 -7.56
CA ARG A 116 -7.46 -13.54 -8.50
C ARG A 116 -7.01 -13.84 -9.91
N ASP A 117 -7.98 -13.97 -10.81
CA ASP A 117 -7.71 -14.11 -12.24
C ASP A 117 -6.95 -12.89 -12.79
N SER A 118 -6.00 -13.16 -13.68
CA SER A 118 -5.36 -12.13 -14.49
C SER A 118 -6.38 -11.42 -15.38
N ASP A 119 -6.17 -10.14 -15.68
CA ASP A 119 -7.01 -9.36 -16.59
C ASP A 119 -7.18 -10.07 -17.96
N LEU A 120 -6.17 -10.79 -18.44
CA LEU A 120 -6.26 -11.57 -19.69
C LEU A 120 -7.21 -12.76 -19.57
N ILE A 121 -7.13 -13.48 -18.46
CA ILE A 121 -7.97 -14.65 -18.18
C ILE A 121 -9.41 -14.22 -17.93
N ALA A 122 -9.62 -13.17 -17.14
CA ALA A 122 -10.93 -12.60 -16.89
C ALA A 122 -11.59 -12.12 -18.19
N LYS A 123 -10.81 -11.55 -19.13
CA LYS A 123 -11.31 -11.17 -20.47
C LYS A 123 -11.69 -12.39 -21.30
N LYS A 124 -10.83 -13.41 -21.35
CA LYS A 124 -11.12 -14.68 -22.05
C LYS A 124 -12.38 -15.37 -21.48
N LYS A 125 -12.57 -15.37 -20.16
CA LYS A 125 -13.74 -15.96 -19.47
C LYS A 125 -15.02 -15.10 -19.55
N GLY A 126 -14.93 -13.87 -20.07
CA GLY A 126 -16.07 -12.92 -20.07
C GLY A 126 -16.44 -12.38 -18.68
N THR A 127 -15.64 -12.64 -17.65
CA THR A 127 -15.87 -12.20 -16.25
C THR A 127 -15.12 -10.91 -15.91
N PHE A 128 -14.51 -10.26 -16.90
CA PHE A 128 -13.75 -9.03 -16.70
C PHE A 128 -14.65 -7.87 -16.30
N VAL A 129 -14.61 -7.54 -15.01
CA VAL A 129 -15.15 -6.28 -14.52
C VAL A 129 -14.05 -5.23 -14.65
N GLU A 130 -14.29 -4.22 -15.48
CA GLU A 130 -13.43 -3.03 -15.49
C GLU A 130 -13.44 -2.41 -14.10
N LYS A 131 -12.36 -2.64 -13.33
CA LYS A 131 -12.13 -1.87 -12.13
C LYS A 131 -12.03 -0.42 -12.56
N ASP A 132 -12.99 0.39 -12.12
CA ASP A 132 -12.92 1.85 -12.12
C ASP A 132 -11.50 2.23 -11.74
N ARG A 133 -10.68 2.62 -12.73
CA ARG A 133 -9.32 3.14 -12.54
C ARG A 133 -9.46 4.54 -11.94
N SER A 134 -10.08 4.61 -10.77
CA SER A 134 -10.56 5.83 -10.19
C SER A 134 -9.35 6.65 -9.74
N LYS A 135 -9.36 7.91 -10.20
CA LYS A 135 -8.46 9.00 -9.83
C LYS A 135 -7.00 8.87 -10.31
N LYS A 136 -6.34 7.71 -10.35
CA LYS A 136 -4.90 7.60 -10.66
C LYS A 136 -4.57 7.80 -12.15
N ASP A 137 -5.35 7.22 -13.05
CA ASP A 137 -5.16 7.39 -14.49
C ASP A 137 -5.70 8.73 -15.01
N LYS A 138 -6.82 9.22 -14.44
CA LYS A 138 -7.27 10.61 -14.67
C LYS A 138 -6.19 11.63 -14.23
N LYS A 139 -5.49 11.42 -13.11
CA LYS A 139 -4.41 12.30 -12.63
C LYS A 139 -3.12 12.17 -13.46
N LYS A 140 -2.82 11.00 -14.03
CA LYS A 140 -1.73 10.81 -14.99
C LYS A 140 -2.02 11.48 -16.34
N LYS A 141 -3.25 11.38 -16.86
CA LYS A 141 -3.69 12.08 -18.08
C LYS A 141 -3.59 13.61 -17.88
N LYS A 142 -4.15 14.13 -16.78
CA LYS A 142 -4.02 15.55 -16.39
C LYS A 142 -2.57 16.05 -16.20
N LYS A 143 -1.64 15.18 -15.79
CA LYS A 143 -0.20 15.51 -15.69
C LYS A 143 0.51 15.48 -17.04
N LYS A 144 0.05 14.66 -17.98
CA LYS A 144 0.58 14.60 -19.35
C LYS A 144 0.12 15.80 -20.16
N ASP A 145 -1.13 16.22 -19.98
CA ASP A 145 -1.70 17.43 -20.60
C ASP A 145 -1.11 18.73 -20.03
N LYS A 146 -0.52 18.71 -18.83
CA LYS A 146 0.23 19.84 -18.23
C LYS A 146 1.69 19.96 -18.69
N LYS A 147 2.16 19.07 -19.56
CA LYS A 147 3.52 19.11 -20.15
C LYS A 147 3.57 19.79 -21.52
N VAL A 148 2.57 20.57 -21.90
CA VAL A 148 2.73 21.53 -23.00
C VAL A 148 3.63 22.65 -22.49
N ASN A 149 4.70 22.96 -23.22
CA ASN A 149 5.67 23.99 -22.83
C ASN A 149 4.94 25.29 -22.43
N PRO A 150 5.24 25.90 -21.27
CA PRO A 150 4.57 27.13 -20.83
C PRO A 150 4.70 28.26 -21.86
N MET A 151 5.74 28.24 -22.69
CA MET A 151 5.95 29.17 -23.81
C MET A 151 4.95 28.96 -24.97
N GLN A 152 4.52 27.72 -25.22
CA GLN A 152 3.56 27.39 -26.29
C GLN A 152 2.11 27.66 -25.86
N ALA A 153 1.81 27.48 -24.56
CA ALA A 153 0.57 27.94 -23.97
C ALA A 153 0.48 29.48 -23.94
N MET A 154 1.61 30.17 -23.69
CA MET A 154 1.68 31.64 -23.75
C MET A 154 1.51 32.17 -25.18
N MET A 155 2.08 31.49 -26.19
CA MET A 155 1.91 31.86 -27.60
C MET A 155 0.49 31.61 -28.13
N SER A 156 -0.22 30.63 -27.58
CA SER A 156 -1.64 30.37 -27.87
C SER A 156 -2.61 31.30 -27.12
N MET A 157 -2.15 31.99 -26.07
CA MET A 157 -2.92 33.01 -25.34
C MET A 157 -2.75 34.42 -25.94
N MET A 158 -1.89 34.56 -26.96
CA MET A 158 -1.79 35.79 -27.73
C MET A 158 -3.00 35.88 -28.66
N ASN A 159 -3.93 36.76 -28.31
CA ASN A 159 -5.16 37.03 -29.05
C ASN A 159 -4.84 37.25 -30.56
N PRO A 160 -5.58 36.68 -31.52
CA PRO A 160 -5.34 36.89 -32.96
C PRO A 160 -5.24 38.37 -33.36
N GLN A 161 -5.92 39.24 -32.60
CA GLN A 161 -5.85 40.70 -32.74
C GLN A 161 -4.47 41.30 -32.49
N MET A 162 -3.65 40.74 -31.58
CA MET A 162 -2.31 41.28 -31.30
C MET A 162 -1.30 40.93 -32.41
N MET A 163 -1.46 39.76 -33.03
CA MET A 163 -0.65 39.35 -34.18
C MET A 163 -1.03 40.15 -35.44
N MET A 164 -2.33 40.44 -35.61
CA MET A 164 -2.83 41.33 -36.68
C MET A 164 -2.44 42.80 -36.45
N GLN A 165 -2.36 43.26 -35.19
CA GLN A 165 -1.87 44.59 -34.83
C GLN A 165 -0.37 44.73 -35.13
N MET A 166 0.44 43.70 -34.90
CA MET A 166 1.87 43.70 -35.27
C MET A 166 2.06 43.65 -36.78
N GLN A 167 1.20 42.92 -37.51
CA GLN A 167 1.17 42.95 -38.97
C GLN A 167 0.73 44.32 -39.51
N LYS A 168 -0.22 45.00 -38.84
CA LYS A 168 -0.65 46.38 -39.16
C LYS A 168 0.44 47.41 -38.85
N MET A 169 1.26 47.17 -37.83
CA MET A 169 2.41 48.02 -37.47
C MET A 169 3.61 47.82 -38.40
N MET A 170 3.82 46.63 -38.96
CA MET A 170 4.83 46.40 -40.01
C MET A 170 4.37 46.82 -41.42
N ALA A 171 3.07 46.80 -41.71
CA ALA A 171 2.53 47.20 -43.01
C ALA A 171 2.38 48.73 -43.18
N GLN A 172 2.60 49.53 -42.13
CA GLN A 172 2.55 50.99 -42.19
C GLN A 172 3.90 51.62 -41.84
N GLY A 173 4.91 51.28 -42.63
CA GLY A 173 6.01 52.18 -42.93
C GLY A 173 5.74 52.85 -44.28
N GLY A 174 5.19 54.07 -44.28
CA GLY A 174 5.05 54.88 -45.49
C GLY A 174 4.05 56.03 -45.36
N MET A 175 4.55 57.22 -44.99
CA MET A 175 4.13 58.57 -45.43
C MET A 175 2.63 58.94 -45.59
N GLN A 176 2.28 60.07 -44.93
CA GLN A 176 1.48 61.21 -45.45
C GLN A 176 0.09 61.49 -44.80
N GLY A 177 -0.04 62.71 -44.23
CA GLY A 177 -1.30 63.46 -44.10
C GLY A 177 -2.01 63.45 -42.72
N GLY A 178 -1.89 64.53 -41.94
CA GLY A 178 -2.45 64.62 -40.57
C GLY A 178 -3.92 65.06 -40.47
N MET A 179 -4.61 64.58 -39.42
CA MET A 179 -5.66 65.30 -38.66
C MET A 179 -5.90 64.61 -37.29
N ASN A 180 -6.47 65.35 -36.34
CA ASN A 180 -6.04 65.47 -34.92
C ASN A 180 -6.43 64.33 -33.92
N MET A 181 -5.44 63.85 -33.16
CA MET A 181 -5.47 62.80 -32.12
C MET A 181 -5.92 63.30 -30.71
N GLN A 182 -6.26 64.58 -30.56
CA GLN A 182 -6.57 65.17 -29.25
C GLN A 182 -8.02 64.96 -28.78
N ALA A 183 -8.95 64.63 -29.69
CA ALA A 183 -10.37 64.44 -29.33
C ALA A 183 -10.64 63.06 -28.69
N MET A 184 -9.88 62.02 -29.05
CA MET A 184 -10.09 60.66 -28.53
C MET A 184 -9.34 60.39 -27.22
N ALA A 185 -8.23 61.11 -26.96
CA ALA A 185 -7.43 60.96 -25.75
C ALA A 185 -8.12 61.45 -24.46
N LYS A 186 -9.17 62.27 -24.56
CA LYS A 186 -9.90 62.80 -23.40
C LYS A 186 -10.98 61.87 -22.84
N MET A 187 -11.39 60.81 -23.56
CA MET A 187 -12.52 59.96 -23.15
C MET A 187 -12.11 58.73 -22.32
N MET A 188 -10.83 58.35 -22.33
CA MET A 188 -10.38 57.09 -21.72
C MET A 188 -10.15 57.11 -20.19
N PRO A 189 -9.78 58.23 -19.52
CA PRO A 189 -9.55 58.22 -18.07
C PRO A 189 -10.83 58.03 -17.24
N GLN A 190 -11.98 58.49 -17.75
CA GLN A 190 -13.23 58.53 -16.99
C GLN A 190 -13.89 57.15 -16.86
N MET A 191 -13.69 56.27 -17.84
CA MET A 191 -14.17 54.88 -17.78
C MET A 191 -13.36 54.04 -16.77
N GLN A 192 -12.10 54.39 -16.54
CA GLN A 192 -11.20 53.70 -15.61
C GLN A 192 -11.46 54.08 -14.14
N ALA A 193 -11.84 55.33 -13.89
CA ALA A 193 -12.19 55.82 -12.55
C ALA A 193 -13.47 55.17 -11.98
N ASN A 194 -14.45 54.84 -12.82
CA ASN A 194 -15.68 54.17 -12.38
C ASN A 194 -15.48 52.68 -12.03
N MET A 195 -14.47 52.01 -12.60
CA MET A 195 -14.18 50.60 -12.32
C MET A 195 -13.44 50.41 -10.99
N GLN A 196 -12.58 51.37 -10.61
CA GLN A 196 -11.80 51.29 -9.38
C GLN A 196 -12.67 51.39 -8.11
N LYS A 197 -13.77 52.15 -8.16
CA LYS A 197 -14.71 52.30 -7.03
C LYS A 197 -15.49 51.03 -6.71
N MET A 198 -15.65 50.10 -7.66
CA MET A 198 -16.42 48.86 -7.46
C MET A 198 -15.62 47.76 -6.77
N MET A 199 -14.28 47.85 -6.73
CA MET A 199 -13.41 46.81 -6.17
C MET A 199 -13.17 46.95 -4.66
N THR A 200 -13.39 48.13 -4.08
CA THR A 200 -13.11 48.41 -2.65
C THR A 200 -14.20 47.93 -1.69
N GLN A 201 -15.37 47.51 -2.18
CA GLN A 201 -16.54 47.22 -1.34
C GLN A 201 -16.76 45.73 -1.03
N MET A 202 -15.88 44.82 -1.46
CA MET A 202 -16.09 43.36 -1.36
C MET A 202 -15.14 42.61 -0.41
N GLN A 203 -14.44 43.29 0.51
CA GLN A 203 -13.58 42.64 1.50
C GLN A 203 -14.04 42.97 2.94
N GLY A 204 -14.71 42.02 3.60
CA GLY A 204 -15.07 42.13 5.02
C GLY A 204 -15.68 40.85 5.62
N GLY A 205 -15.02 40.31 6.66
CA GLY A 205 -15.54 39.31 7.61
C GLY A 205 -15.18 37.86 7.28
N GLY A 206 -14.71 36.99 8.19
CA GLY A 206 -14.50 37.03 9.63
C GLY A 206 -14.25 35.59 10.10
N ALA A 207 -13.28 35.39 10.99
CA ALA A 207 -13.00 34.10 11.64
C ALA A 207 -13.76 34.01 12.98
N PRO A 208 -14.16 32.80 13.42
CA PRO A 208 -13.74 32.28 14.74
C PRO A 208 -13.64 30.74 14.73
N ALA A 209 -13.23 29.99 15.74
CA ALA A 209 -12.48 30.15 16.98
C ALA A 209 -12.06 28.73 17.44
N ALA A 210 -11.01 28.65 18.25
CA ALA A 210 -10.47 27.42 18.84
C ALA A 210 -11.24 26.98 20.10
N VAL A 211 -11.18 25.69 20.42
CA VAL A 211 -11.59 25.11 21.72
C VAL A 211 -10.39 24.44 22.42
N PRO A 212 -10.19 24.62 23.75
CA PRO A 212 -9.06 24.07 24.48
C PRO A 212 -9.42 22.93 25.47
N GLY A 213 -8.43 22.07 25.74
CA GLY A 213 -8.22 21.43 27.05
C GLY A 213 -8.76 20.01 27.25
N VAL A 214 -7.87 19.05 27.59
CA VAL A 214 -7.91 18.19 28.80
C VAL A 214 -6.55 17.47 28.94
N ALA A 215 -6.02 17.47 30.16
CA ALA A 215 -4.73 16.91 30.60
C ALA A 215 -4.87 15.45 31.14
N PRO A 216 -3.76 14.73 31.41
CA PRO A 216 -3.72 13.26 31.50
C PRO A 216 -3.69 12.71 32.93
N GLY A 217 -4.07 11.44 33.13
CA GLY A 217 -3.86 10.76 34.41
C GLY A 217 -4.31 9.30 34.49
N ALA A 218 -3.34 8.42 34.79
CA ALA A 218 -3.42 7.19 35.58
C ALA A 218 -4.01 5.87 35.03
N ALA A 219 -3.09 4.89 34.96
CA ALA A 219 -3.14 3.52 35.48
C ALA A 219 -4.10 2.47 34.89
N VAL A 220 -3.46 1.43 34.34
CA VAL A 220 -3.97 0.10 33.97
C VAL A 220 -4.53 -0.68 35.17
N PRO A 221 -5.53 -1.54 34.91
CA PRO A 221 -5.28 -2.98 35.03
C PRO A 221 -5.73 -3.78 33.79
N LEU A 222 -5.01 -4.86 33.49
CA LEU A 222 -5.44 -5.89 32.54
C LEU A 222 -6.54 -6.75 33.18
N PRO A 223 -7.58 -7.15 32.43
CA PRO A 223 -8.30 -8.39 32.72
C PRO A 223 -8.22 -9.39 31.57
N SER A 224 -7.99 -10.64 31.96
CA SER A 224 -8.09 -11.84 31.13
C SER A 224 -9.50 -12.04 30.58
N ALA A 225 -9.56 -12.49 29.32
CA ALA A 225 -10.58 -13.31 28.64
C ALA A 225 -12.06 -13.22 29.09
N VAL A 226 -12.93 -12.73 28.19
CA VAL A 226 -14.32 -13.20 27.95
C VAL A 226 -14.81 -12.76 26.54
N PRO A 227 -15.82 -13.43 25.95
CA PRO A 227 -16.00 -13.60 24.50
C PRO A 227 -16.80 -12.48 23.82
N ALA A 228 -16.76 -12.49 22.48
CA ALA A 228 -17.31 -11.47 21.58
C ALA A 228 -18.81 -11.14 21.81
N PRO A 229 -19.17 -9.85 21.69
CA PRO A 229 -20.50 -9.45 21.26
C PRO A 229 -20.46 -8.78 19.89
N ASN A 230 -21.31 -9.26 18.99
CA ASN A 230 -21.70 -8.61 17.76
C ASN A 230 -22.45 -7.30 18.10
N MET A 231 -21.80 -6.14 17.93
CA MET A 231 -22.45 -4.83 17.97
C MET A 231 -22.04 -4.01 16.74
N GLY A 232 -22.99 -3.84 15.83
CA GLY A 232 -22.87 -2.90 14.72
C GLY A 232 -22.90 -1.46 15.22
N LEU A 233 -22.03 -0.61 14.63
CA LEU A 233 -22.06 0.86 14.58
C LEU A 233 -20.78 1.37 13.84
N PRO A 234 -20.73 2.63 13.41
CA PRO A 234 -21.09 3.17 12.11
C PRO A 234 -19.91 3.25 11.10
N GLU A 235 -20.24 3.26 9.82
CA GLU A 235 -19.30 3.52 8.72
C GLU A 235 -18.72 4.94 8.81
N GLY A 236 -17.43 5.05 9.15
CA GLY A 236 -16.78 6.34 9.34
C GLY A 236 -15.27 6.32 9.17
N LYS A 237 -14.82 6.37 7.90
CA LYS A 237 -13.49 6.87 7.48
C LYS A 237 -12.26 6.22 8.13
N PHE A 238 -11.98 4.96 7.81
CA PHE A 238 -10.62 4.44 7.98
C PHE A 238 -9.79 4.71 6.71
N GLY A 239 -8.61 5.31 6.91
CA GLY A 239 -7.65 5.58 5.87
C GLY A 239 -7.08 4.27 5.36
N SER A 240 -7.61 3.78 4.25
CA SER A 240 -7.36 2.45 3.72
C SER A 240 -5.90 2.16 3.35
N ASN A 241 -5.20 1.57 4.32
CA ASN A 241 -3.92 0.90 4.12
C ASN A 241 -3.92 -0.39 4.95
N ASN A 242 -3.59 -1.50 4.30
CA ASN A 242 -3.40 -2.81 4.91
C ASN A 242 -1.98 -2.96 5.52
N ILE A 243 -1.24 -1.85 5.62
CA ILE A 243 0.11 -1.79 6.18
C ILE A 243 0.08 -0.78 7.31
N ILE A 244 0.52 -1.20 8.48
CA ILE A 244 0.70 -0.37 9.66
C ILE A 244 2.18 -0.10 9.89
N PHE A 245 2.48 1.11 10.33
CA PHE A 245 3.81 1.60 10.64
C PHE A 245 3.92 1.80 12.13
N VAL A 246 4.81 1.03 12.73
CA VAL A 246 5.14 1.05 14.16
C VAL A 246 6.42 1.84 14.34
N GLN A 247 6.33 2.90 15.11
CA GLN A 247 7.43 3.82 15.43
C GLN A 247 7.86 3.66 16.89
N ASP A 248 9.02 4.23 17.18
CA ASP A 248 9.61 4.30 18.51
C ASP A 248 9.89 2.91 19.08
N LEU A 249 10.45 2.01 18.25
CA LEU A 249 10.90 0.71 18.70
C LEU A 249 12.30 0.81 19.34
N PRO A 250 12.49 0.25 20.53
CA PRO A 250 13.81 0.18 21.16
C PRO A 250 14.72 -0.81 20.41
N GLU A 251 16.01 -0.72 20.69
CA GLU A 251 17.04 -1.51 19.99
C GLU A 251 16.98 -3.01 20.31
N GLU A 252 16.36 -3.37 21.43
CA GLU A 252 16.12 -4.74 21.86
C GLU A 252 14.97 -5.42 21.10
N VAL A 253 14.12 -4.63 20.44
CA VAL A 253 12.97 -5.18 19.73
C VAL A 253 13.37 -5.59 18.31
N ASP A 254 13.30 -6.90 18.09
CA ASP A 254 13.57 -7.53 16.81
C ASP A 254 12.30 -7.97 16.09
N GLU A 255 12.45 -8.28 14.80
CA GLU A 255 11.40 -8.79 13.93
C GLU A 255 10.66 -9.99 14.54
N LYS A 256 11.36 -10.89 15.24
CA LYS A 256 10.75 -12.07 15.88
C LYS A 256 9.76 -11.71 16.98
N MET A 257 10.08 -10.71 17.81
CA MET A 257 9.20 -10.24 18.88
C MET A 257 7.96 -9.56 18.28
N LEU A 258 8.15 -8.72 17.27
CA LEU A 258 7.04 -8.09 16.56
C LEU A 258 6.18 -9.11 15.83
N THR A 259 6.79 -10.13 15.23
CA THR A 259 6.07 -11.23 14.60
C THR A 259 5.20 -11.94 15.62
N ALA A 260 5.74 -12.30 16.79
CA ALA A 260 4.95 -12.92 17.85
C ALA A 260 3.78 -12.03 18.31
N LEU A 261 4.01 -10.72 18.46
CA LEU A 261 2.98 -9.77 18.90
C LEU A 261 1.92 -9.49 17.83
N PHE A 262 2.28 -9.39 16.55
CA PHE A 262 1.34 -9.01 15.49
C PHE A 262 0.67 -10.23 14.82
N ASN A 263 1.25 -11.43 14.96
CA ASN A 263 0.68 -12.69 14.48
C ASN A 263 -0.53 -13.17 15.31
N GLN A 264 -0.79 -12.58 16.49
CA GLN A 264 -2.01 -12.85 17.26
C GLN A 264 -3.29 -12.33 16.56
N PHE A 265 -3.13 -11.45 15.56
CA PHE A 265 -4.22 -10.93 14.77
C PHE A 265 -4.33 -11.70 13.44
N ASP A 266 -5.54 -12.11 13.09
CA ASP A 266 -5.81 -12.79 11.81
C ASP A 266 -5.28 -11.99 10.63
N ASN A 267 -4.91 -12.72 9.56
CA ASN A 267 -4.43 -12.15 8.30
C ASN A 267 -3.08 -11.43 8.38
N PHE A 268 -2.25 -11.73 9.38
CA PHE A 268 -0.86 -11.28 9.42
C PHE A 268 -0.07 -11.79 8.20
N MET A 269 0.76 -10.95 7.59
CA MET A 269 1.60 -11.33 6.45
C MET A 269 3.09 -11.27 6.76
N GLU A 270 3.60 -10.09 7.07
CA GLU A 270 5.05 -9.87 7.20
C GLU A 270 5.34 -8.68 8.11
N VAL A 271 6.43 -8.77 8.86
CA VAL A 271 7.05 -7.64 9.56
C VAL A 271 8.30 -7.25 8.79
N ARG A 272 8.41 -5.97 8.45
CA ARG A 272 9.59 -5.40 7.81
C ARG A 272 10.19 -4.30 8.67
N MET A 273 11.39 -4.52 9.17
CA MET A 273 12.15 -3.50 9.89
C MET A 273 12.56 -2.36 8.96
N ALA A 274 12.51 -1.13 9.47
CA ALA A 274 12.91 0.07 8.76
C ALA A 274 13.64 1.06 9.70
N PRO A 275 14.65 1.78 9.19
CA PRO A 275 15.29 2.84 9.95
C PRO A 275 14.34 4.04 10.10
N SER A 276 14.25 4.62 11.30
CA SER A 276 13.47 5.82 11.61
C SER A 276 14.34 6.91 12.24
N LYS A 277 13.87 8.16 12.20
CA LYS A 277 14.59 9.31 12.77
C LYS A 277 14.61 9.29 14.30
N THR A 278 13.67 8.60 14.92
CA THR A 278 13.49 8.51 16.38
C THR A 278 13.96 7.18 16.96
N GLY A 279 14.56 6.30 16.15
CA GLY A 279 14.99 4.95 16.56
C GLY A 279 14.71 3.89 15.50
N ARG A 280 14.37 2.67 15.92
CA ARG A 280 13.90 1.61 15.00
C ARG A 280 12.41 1.80 14.71
N ALA A 281 11.99 1.36 13.54
CA ALA A 281 10.59 1.28 13.18
C ALA A 281 10.33 -0.01 12.39
N ALA A 282 9.05 -0.38 12.28
CA ALA A 282 8.65 -1.54 11.53
C ALA A 282 7.38 -1.25 10.71
N PHE A 283 7.30 -1.88 9.56
CA PHE A 283 6.08 -1.97 8.77
C PHE A 283 5.51 -3.37 8.94
N ILE A 284 4.29 -3.48 9.43
CA ILE A 284 3.57 -4.75 9.46
C ILE A 284 2.51 -4.73 8.36
N GLU A 285 2.53 -5.75 7.52
CA GLU A 285 1.56 -5.96 6.45
C GLU A 285 0.52 -7.01 6.88
N TYR A 286 -0.75 -6.69 6.60
CA TYR A 286 -1.89 -7.59 6.73
C TYR A 286 -2.52 -7.83 5.35
N THR A 287 -3.19 -8.96 5.18
CA THR A 287 -3.92 -9.25 3.93
C THR A 287 -5.11 -8.30 3.76
N ASN A 288 -5.69 -7.86 4.88
CA ASN A 288 -6.91 -7.05 4.90
C ASN A 288 -6.74 -5.79 5.78
N GLU A 289 -7.41 -4.72 5.38
CA GLU A 289 -7.45 -3.45 6.11
C GLU A 289 -8.13 -3.60 7.47
N ARG A 290 -9.20 -4.40 7.55
CA ARG A 290 -9.93 -4.63 8.82
C ARG A 290 -9.01 -5.23 9.89
N SER A 291 -8.16 -6.19 9.51
CA SER A 291 -7.15 -6.77 10.42
C SER A 291 -6.08 -5.76 10.80
N ALA A 292 -5.59 -4.96 9.84
CA ALA A 292 -4.61 -3.91 10.10
C ALA A 292 -5.16 -2.84 11.06
N ALA A 293 -6.42 -2.45 10.91
CA ALA A 293 -7.10 -1.51 11.81
C ALA A 293 -7.26 -2.11 13.20
N ASN A 294 -7.72 -3.37 13.30
CA ASN A 294 -7.89 -4.04 14.58
C ASN A 294 -6.57 -4.18 15.36
N ALA A 295 -5.50 -4.63 14.67
CA ALA A 295 -4.16 -4.73 15.24
C ALA A 295 -3.63 -3.37 15.70
N LYS A 296 -3.83 -2.33 14.87
CA LYS A 296 -3.48 -0.96 15.25
C LYS A 296 -4.22 -0.52 16.51
N ASP A 297 -5.53 -0.63 16.53
CA ASP A 297 -6.34 -0.07 17.63
C ASP A 297 -6.15 -0.85 18.94
N THR A 298 -5.88 -2.15 18.86
CA THR A 298 -5.61 -3.01 20.03
C THR A 298 -4.20 -2.81 20.61
N LEU A 299 -3.19 -2.69 19.74
CA LEU A 299 -1.78 -2.53 20.17
C LEU A 299 -1.32 -1.07 20.23
N GLN A 300 -2.21 -0.12 19.99
CA GLN A 300 -1.86 1.30 20.07
C GLN A 300 -1.48 1.67 21.50
N GLY A 301 -0.27 2.19 21.69
CA GLY A 301 0.23 2.54 23.02
C GLY A 301 0.60 1.32 23.87
N PHE A 302 0.60 0.11 23.30
CA PHE A 302 1.06 -1.09 24.00
C PHE A 302 2.53 -0.92 24.41
N LYS A 303 2.85 -1.18 25.67
CA LYS A 303 4.21 -1.09 26.17
C LYS A 303 4.96 -2.37 25.89
N VAL A 304 5.64 -2.41 24.73
CA VAL A 304 6.48 -3.57 24.36
C VAL A 304 7.67 -3.74 25.31
N THR A 305 8.09 -2.64 25.93
CA THR A 305 9.12 -2.56 26.97
C THR A 305 8.57 -1.67 28.10
N PRO A 306 8.93 -1.86 29.37
CA PRO A 306 8.40 -1.05 30.48
C PRO A 306 8.53 0.47 30.29
N THR A 307 9.53 0.87 29.52
CA THR A 307 9.92 2.25 29.21
C THR A 307 9.31 2.81 27.93
N THR A 308 8.91 1.97 26.97
CA THR A 308 8.59 2.41 25.61
C THR A 308 7.26 1.86 25.12
N GLN A 309 6.39 2.78 24.69
CA GLN A 309 5.08 2.46 24.13
C GLN A 309 5.11 2.44 22.60
N LEU A 310 4.42 1.47 22.00
CA LEU A 310 4.30 1.33 20.55
C LEU A 310 3.43 2.45 19.98
N LYS A 311 3.97 3.16 18.98
CA LYS A 311 3.23 4.16 18.23
C LYS A 311 2.87 3.61 16.85
N ILE A 312 1.63 3.19 16.69
CA ILE A 312 1.12 2.57 15.47
C ILE A 312 0.32 3.59 14.67
N THR A 313 0.64 3.68 13.38
CA THR A 313 -0.05 4.55 12.41
C THR A 313 -0.25 3.79 11.11
N PHE A 314 -1.21 4.16 10.27
CA PHE A 314 -1.25 3.59 8.92
C PHE A 314 -0.05 4.07 8.11
N ALA A 315 0.55 3.17 7.33
CA ALA A 315 1.65 3.54 6.45
C ALA A 315 1.19 4.59 5.42
N LYS A 316 2.02 5.61 5.19
CA LYS A 316 1.75 6.63 4.16
C LYS A 316 1.85 6.00 2.77
N LYS A 317 0.90 6.34 1.90
CA LYS A 317 0.72 5.78 0.55
C LYS A 317 1.58 6.45 -0.51
#